data_AF-A0A961W3Y5-F1
#
_entry.id   AF-A0A961W3Y5-F1
#
_cell.length_a   1.000
_cell.length_b   1.000
_cell.length_c   1.000
_cell.angle_alpha   90.00
_cell.angle_beta   90.00
_cell.angle_gamma   90.00
#
_symmetry.space_group_name_H-M   'P 1'
#
loop_
_entity.id
_entity.type
_entity.pdbx_description
1 polymer ?
#
loop_
_entity_poly.entity_id
_entity_poly.type
_entity_poly.pdbx_seq_one_letter_code
_entity_poly.pdbx_strand_id
1 'polypeptide(L)'
;MTASFKRALPFIVLLAAVATTVLVMTVRLAPQLVFGLAMAVALAAALAFHTPQEVARRLLSALKAGLPFLAVLAIAFIAVLPFANEAGTHFSRGLQLLLVAAVLPLASGLGALAGGPLGARERERWIIFFLAGLMVLIAGEIFLDDIRKIAIAFGYERMSMSTLRMNRSTLVISLIAGFAFFRAVQSRDRVTLVAAMVTLFIMLAFSDNETARGIVLLTLLLALVPARWSKGLYALTAIGTLAFILAGPFLYEPAREAWLSSSLAGFKPNTILARLDIWTLSARAVHAFGWLGGGIDFLRDIDAYPDLVAAVAPLGEGAVMPDITYVLHSHNGALQLVVDLGLFGVIAAAALFVLLGRSIFSLPEPQQSAYVRLVVLVLFAICVSHGLWQKWWWLAIGLVTLTVAFLGGADARRRQDD
;
A
#
# COMPACT_ATOMS: atom_id res chain seq x y z
N MET A 1 -37.33 -1.99 -4.85
CA MET A 1 -36.57 -0.74 -4.66
C MET A 1 -36.97 0.24 -5.75
N THR A 2 -37.43 1.44 -5.38
CA THR A 2 -37.84 2.47 -6.34
C THR A 2 -36.63 3.09 -7.06
N ALA A 3 -36.83 3.62 -8.28
CA ALA A 3 -35.77 4.26 -9.05
C ALA A 3 -35.14 5.47 -8.32
N SER A 4 -35.91 6.14 -7.44
CA SER A 4 -35.43 7.22 -6.57
C SER A 4 -34.46 6.71 -5.50
N PHE A 5 -34.71 5.54 -4.90
CA PHE A 5 -33.83 4.95 -3.90
C PHE A 5 -32.46 4.56 -4.49
N LYS A 6 -32.44 3.98 -5.70
CA LYS A 6 -31.18 3.68 -6.42
C LYS A 6 -30.33 4.93 -6.73
N ARG A 7 -30.97 6.09 -6.90
CA ARG A 7 -30.28 7.38 -7.13
C ARG A 7 -29.79 8.03 -5.83
N ALA A 8 -30.49 7.85 -4.72
CA ALA A 8 -30.11 8.38 -3.41
C ALA A 8 -29.05 7.52 -2.70
N LEU A 9 -28.97 6.24 -3.05
CA LEU A 9 -28.08 5.27 -2.41
C LEU A 9 -26.58 5.63 -2.42
N PRO A 10 -25.96 6.15 -3.51
CA PRO A 10 -24.59 6.66 -3.45
C PRO A 10 -24.43 7.79 -2.42
N PHE A 11 -25.46 8.62 -2.26
CA PHE A 11 -25.49 9.70 -1.28
C PHE A 11 -25.67 9.18 0.14
N ILE A 12 -26.43 8.09 0.35
CA ILE A 12 -26.58 7.41 1.64
C ILE A 12 -25.30 6.66 2.03
N VAL A 13 -24.64 5.99 1.07
CA VAL A 13 -23.33 5.36 1.26
C VAL A 13 -22.27 6.41 1.60
N LEU A 14 -22.32 7.56 0.93
CA LEU A 14 -21.50 8.72 1.26
C LEU A 14 -21.84 9.28 2.65
N LEU A 15 -23.12 9.46 2.98
CA LEU A 15 -23.55 9.95 4.30
C LEU A 15 -23.17 8.96 5.40
N ALA A 16 -23.23 7.65 5.14
CA ALA A 16 -22.81 6.60 6.04
C ALA A 16 -21.28 6.55 6.16
N ALA A 17 -20.52 6.74 5.09
CA ALA A 17 -19.07 6.86 5.14
C ALA A 17 -18.62 8.12 5.89
N VAL A 18 -19.30 9.26 5.67
CA VAL A 18 -19.07 10.53 6.38
C VAL A 18 -19.51 10.42 7.84
N ALA A 19 -20.69 9.88 8.13
CA ALA A 19 -21.19 9.67 9.50
C ALA A 19 -20.34 8.64 10.26
N THR A 20 -19.87 7.58 9.59
CA THR A 20 -18.86 6.66 10.13
C THR A 20 -17.58 7.41 10.47
N THR A 21 -17.10 8.26 9.55
CA THR A 21 -15.90 9.09 9.77
C THR A 21 -16.10 10.03 10.96
N VAL A 22 -17.28 10.64 11.12
CA VAL A 22 -17.66 11.52 12.26
C VAL A 22 -17.85 10.74 13.57
N LEU A 23 -18.43 9.53 13.53
CA LEU A 23 -18.60 8.66 14.70
C LEU A 23 -17.23 8.13 15.19
N VAL A 24 -16.32 7.87 14.25
CA VAL A 24 -14.90 7.54 14.50
C VAL A 24 -14.12 8.75 15.04
N MET A 25 -14.48 9.98 14.65
CA MET A 25 -13.91 11.21 15.20
C MET A 25 -14.33 11.46 16.66
N THR A 26 -15.46 10.92 17.10
CA THR A 26 -16.04 11.21 18.43
C THR A 26 -15.88 10.08 19.44
N VAL A 27 -15.70 8.83 18.99
CA VAL A 27 -15.52 7.66 19.86
C VAL A 27 -14.15 7.04 19.60
N ARG A 28 -13.37 6.76 20.66
CA ARG A 28 -11.99 6.22 20.70
C ARG A 28 -11.80 4.87 19.97
N LEU A 29 -12.21 4.73 18.73
CA LEU A 29 -12.25 3.45 18.04
C LEU A 29 -11.00 3.32 17.17
N ALA A 30 -10.36 2.16 17.31
CA ALA A 30 -9.11 1.84 16.67
C ALA A 30 -9.24 1.93 15.12
N PRO A 31 -8.18 2.28 14.37
CA PRO A 31 -8.21 2.36 12.89
C PRO A 31 -8.90 1.16 12.21
N GLN A 32 -8.78 -0.02 12.82
CA GLN A 32 -9.43 -1.28 12.47
C GLN A 32 -10.96 -1.16 12.35
N LEU A 33 -11.61 -0.39 13.21
CA LEU A 33 -13.05 -0.19 13.19
C LEU A 33 -13.46 0.74 12.04
N VAL A 34 -12.62 1.71 11.68
CA VAL A 34 -12.81 2.58 10.51
C VAL A 34 -12.78 1.74 9.24
N PHE A 35 -11.83 0.81 9.15
CA PHE A 35 -11.73 -0.10 8.02
C PHE A 35 -12.81 -1.19 8.03
N GLY A 36 -13.21 -1.69 9.20
CA GLY A 36 -14.36 -2.59 9.38
C GLY A 36 -15.66 -1.93 8.93
N LEU A 37 -15.87 -0.66 9.27
CA LEU A 37 -17.01 0.12 8.78
C LEU A 37 -16.88 0.46 7.30
N ALA A 38 -15.70 0.83 6.78
CA ALA A 38 -15.52 1.06 5.35
C ALA A 38 -15.82 -0.21 4.54
N MET A 39 -15.42 -1.37 5.04
CA MET A 39 -15.74 -2.67 4.46
C MET A 39 -17.23 -2.99 4.60
N ALA A 40 -17.85 -2.71 5.75
CA ALA A 40 -19.29 -2.86 5.93
C ALA A 40 -20.10 -1.94 5.01
N VAL A 41 -19.63 -0.71 4.79
CA VAL A 41 -20.22 0.26 3.86
C VAL A 41 -20.03 -0.20 2.41
N ALA A 42 -18.87 -0.73 2.04
CA ALA A 42 -18.64 -1.32 0.72
C ALA A 42 -19.53 -2.56 0.50
N LEU A 43 -19.68 -3.42 1.51
CA LEU A 43 -20.57 -4.58 1.48
C LEU A 43 -22.04 -4.16 1.38
N ALA A 44 -22.45 -3.15 2.15
CA ALA A 44 -23.80 -2.59 2.12
C ALA A 44 -24.10 -1.95 0.77
N ALA A 45 -23.15 -1.22 0.20
CA ALA A 45 -23.25 -0.68 -1.15
C ALA A 45 -23.40 -1.82 -2.18
N ALA A 46 -22.56 -2.85 -2.10
CA ALA A 46 -22.66 -4.03 -2.95
C ALA A 46 -24.03 -4.72 -2.85
N LEU A 47 -24.54 -4.92 -1.62
CA LEU A 47 -25.86 -5.51 -1.36
C LEU A 47 -27.02 -4.63 -1.79
N ALA A 48 -26.78 -3.33 -1.99
CA ALA A 48 -27.79 -2.40 -2.46
C ALA A 48 -27.84 -2.30 -4.00
N PHE A 49 -26.77 -2.71 -4.70
CA PHE A 49 -26.74 -2.82 -6.17
C PHE A 49 -26.93 -4.25 -6.71
N HIS A 50 -26.73 -5.26 -5.88
CA HIS A 50 -26.79 -6.67 -6.26
C HIS A 50 -27.60 -7.49 -5.25
N THR A 51 -28.16 -8.63 -5.67
CA THR A 51 -28.84 -9.52 -4.72
C THR A 51 -27.82 -10.12 -3.74
N PRO A 52 -28.22 -10.48 -2.50
CA PRO A 52 -27.33 -11.12 -1.55
C PRO A 52 -26.66 -12.38 -2.10
N GLN A 53 -27.37 -13.17 -2.90
CA GLN A 53 -26.81 -14.35 -3.55
C GLN A 53 -25.75 -13.98 -4.60
N GLU A 54 -25.91 -12.84 -5.29
CA GLU A 54 -24.94 -12.38 -6.28
C GLU A 54 -23.72 -11.72 -5.65
N VAL A 55 -23.89 -10.95 -4.56
CA VAL A 55 -22.78 -10.48 -3.73
C VAL A 55 -22.03 -11.67 -3.15
N ALA A 56 -22.74 -12.65 -2.57
CA ALA A 56 -22.15 -13.87 -2.04
C ALA A 56 -21.44 -14.67 -3.13
N ARG A 57 -22.02 -14.81 -4.33
CA ARG A 57 -21.40 -15.51 -5.46
C ARG A 57 -20.17 -14.78 -5.98
N ARG A 58 -20.19 -13.44 -6.04
CA ARG A 58 -19.05 -12.59 -6.45
C ARG A 58 -17.94 -12.59 -5.41
N LEU A 59 -18.29 -12.52 -4.13
CA LEU A 59 -17.37 -12.72 -3.02
C LEU A 59 -16.80 -14.13 -3.09
N LEU A 60 -17.62 -15.18 -3.16
CA LEU A 60 -17.17 -16.56 -3.31
C LEU A 60 -16.33 -16.79 -4.57
N SER A 61 -16.62 -16.13 -5.69
CA SER A 61 -15.79 -16.23 -6.89
C SER A 61 -14.46 -15.49 -6.72
N ALA A 62 -14.46 -14.34 -6.04
CA ALA A 62 -13.25 -13.63 -5.67
C ALA A 62 -12.43 -14.46 -4.65
N LEU A 63 -13.08 -15.09 -3.66
CA LEU A 63 -12.48 -15.96 -2.67
C LEU A 63 -11.92 -17.24 -3.32
N LYS A 64 -12.62 -17.81 -4.32
CA LYS A 64 -12.15 -18.93 -5.16
C LYS A 64 -10.98 -18.54 -6.07
N ALA A 65 -10.76 -17.25 -6.33
CA ALA A 65 -9.56 -16.75 -7.01
C ALA A 65 -8.32 -16.69 -6.08
N GLY A 66 -8.41 -17.23 -4.86
CA GLY A 66 -7.28 -17.68 -4.04
C GLY A 66 -6.61 -16.63 -3.16
N LEU A 67 -6.57 -15.37 -3.59
CA LEU A 67 -5.89 -14.29 -2.86
C LEU A 67 -6.77 -13.45 -1.90
N PRO A 68 -8.04 -13.18 -2.22
CA PRO A 68 -8.91 -12.38 -1.35
C PRO A 68 -9.31 -13.07 -0.05
N PHE A 69 -9.25 -14.41 0.02
CA PHE A 69 -9.57 -15.17 1.24
C PHE A 69 -8.55 -14.94 2.33
N LEU A 70 -7.25 -14.92 2.00
CA LEU A 70 -6.18 -14.57 2.94
C LEU A 70 -6.24 -13.09 3.35
N ALA A 71 -6.64 -12.19 2.45
CA ALA A 71 -6.83 -10.78 2.78
C ALA A 71 -8.04 -10.56 3.71
N VAL A 72 -9.17 -11.24 3.49
CA VAL A 72 -10.35 -11.16 4.37
C VAL A 72 -10.08 -11.80 5.72
N LEU A 73 -9.39 -12.95 5.78
CA LEU A 73 -8.94 -13.56 7.03
C LEU A 73 -7.91 -12.69 7.75
N ALA A 74 -6.94 -12.10 7.05
CA ALA A 74 -6.00 -11.16 7.64
C ALA A 74 -6.70 -9.90 8.17
N ILE A 75 -7.69 -9.37 7.45
CA ILE A 75 -8.48 -8.22 7.91
C ILE A 75 -9.36 -8.59 9.11
N ALA A 76 -9.97 -9.78 9.14
CA ALA A 76 -10.72 -10.27 10.29
C ALA A 76 -9.80 -10.53 11.51
N PHE A 77 -8.60 -11.07 11.29
CA PHE A 77 -7.60 -11.32 12.31
C PHE A 77 -7.01 -10.01 12.86
N ILE A 78 -6.74 -9.02 11.99
CA ILE A 78 -6.29 -7.67 12.34
C ILE A 78 -7.40 -6.86 13.06
N ALA A 79 -8.67 -7.09 12.72
CA ALA A 79 -9.81 -6.44 13.37
C ALA A 79 -10.04 -6.92 14.81
N VAL A 80 -9.55 -8.12 15.16
CA VAL A 80 -9.66 -8.70 16.52
C VAL A 80 -8.44 -8.34 17.41
N LEU A 81 -7.34 -7.85 16.82
CA LEU A 81 -6.08 -7.45 17.48
C LEU A 81 -5.89 -5.91 17.40
N PRO A 82 -6.63 -5.08 18.17
CA PRO A 82 -6.17 -4.76 19.53
C PRO A 82 -7.23 -4.21 20.53
N PHE A 83 -7.25 -4.80 21.73
CA PHE A 83 -7.66 -4.14 23.00
C PHE A 83 -6.46 -3.87 23.93
N ALA A 84 -5.22 -3.91 23.43
CA ALA A 84 -4.03 -3.69 24.25
C ALA A 84 -3.27 -2.43 23.81
N ASN A 85 -3.26 -1.46 24.74
CA ASN A 85 -2.24 -0.44 24.98
C ASN A 85 -1.77 0.45 23.82
N GLU A 86 -2.24 1.70 23.79
CA GLU A 86 -1.37 2.89 23.91
C GLU A 86 -2.18 4.21 23.85
N ALA A 87 -2.13 4.96 24.95
CA ALA A 87 -2.68 6.30 25.09
C ALA A 87 -1.66 7.32 24.58
N GLY A 88 -1.88 7.86 23.38
CA GLY A 88 -0.98 8.85 22.78
C GLY A 88 -1.67 9.69 21.71
N THR A 89 -1.84 10.98 22.05
CA THR A 89 -2.23 12.20 21.30
C THR A 89 -3.46 12.16 20.36
N HIS A 90 -4.48 12.96 20.72
CA HIS A 90 -5.77 13.07 20.01
C HIS A 90 -5.70 13.83 18.66
N PHE A 91 -4.73 14.73 18.50
CA PHE A 91 -4.62 15.62 17.33
C PHE A 91 -4.11 14.89 16.07
N SER A 92 -3.11 14.02 16.22
CA SER A 92 -2.55 13.23 15.11
C SER A 92 -3.56 12.26 14.49
N ARG A 93 -4.52 11.78 15.29
CA ARG A 93 -5.56 10.83 14.86
C ARG A 93 -6.66 11.48 14.02
N GLY A 94 -7.14 12.68 14.41
CA GLY A 94 -8.16 13.43 13.65
C GLY A 94 -7.67 13.82 12.26
N LEU A 95 -6.40 14.20 12.16
CA LEU A 95 -5.73 14.48 10.90
C LEU A 95 -5.55 13.21 10.04
N GLN A 96 -5.06 12.10 10.60
CA GLN A 96 -4.93 10.83 9.85
C GLN A 96 -6.27 10.37 9.24
N LEU A 97 -7.39 10.64 9.92
CA LEU A 97 -8.73 10.35 9.43
C LEU A 97 -9.18 11.27 8.29
N LEU A 98 -8.88 12.56 8.37
CA LEU A 98 -9.14 13.53 7.30
C LEU A 98 -8.39 13.16 6.01
N LEU A 99 -7.19 12.59 6.17
CA LEU A 99 -6.37 12.11 5.07
C LEU A 99 -6.86 10.78 4.49
N VAL A 100 -7.34 9.84 5.31
CA VAL A 100 -8.02 8.62 4.81
C VAL A 100 -9.30 8.98 4.07
N ALA A 101 -10.06 9.96 4.58
CA ALA A 101 -11.23 10.51 3.92
C ALA A 101 -10.90 11.23 2.60
N ALA A 102 -9.65 11.66 2.37
CA ALA A 102 -9.17 12.22 1.10
C ALA A 102 -8.69 11.13 0.12
N VAL A 103 -8.03 10.08 0.64
CA VAL A 103 -7.56 8.93 -0.14
C VAL A 103 -8.72 8.16 -0.75
N LEU A 104 -9.84 8.00 -0.02
CA LEU A 104 -11.02 7.29 -0.51
C LEU A 104 -11.60 7.90 -1.80
N PRO A 105 -11.88 9.22 -1.87
CA PRO A 105 -12.29 9.88 -3.11
C PRO A 105 -11.29 9.82 -4.23
N LEU A 106 -10.00 9.97 -3.90
CA LEU A 106 -8.94 9.92 -4.90
C LEU A 106 -8.81 8.51 -5.52
N ALA A 107 -8.77 7.49 -4.66
CA ALA A 107 -8.68 6.10 -5.05
C ALA A 107 -9.93 5.63 -5.80
N SER A 108 -11.12 6.05 -5.35
CA SER A 108 -12.39 5.71 -5.99
C SER A 108 -12.56 6.42 -7.33
N GLY A 109 -12.18 7.69 -7.42
CA GLY A 109 -12.17 8.46 -8.67
C GLY A 109 -11.22 7.87 -9.69
N LEU A 110 -9.96 7.64 -9.33
CA LEU A 110 -8.97 6.99 -10.22
C LEU A 110 -9.38 5.56 -10.58
N GLY A 111 -9.90 4.78 -9.62
CA GLY A 111 -10.36 3.41 -9.86
C GLY A 111 -11.55 3.35 -10.82
N ALA A 112 -12.53 4.23 -10.66
CA ALA A 112 -13.67 4.35 -11.57
C ALA A 112 -13.24 4.79 -12.97
N LEU A 113 -12.35 5.78 -13.05
CA LEU A 113 -11.78 6.27 -14.31
C LEU A 113 -10.93 5.21 -15.03
N ALA A 114 -10.19 4.36 -14.28
CA ALA A 114 -9.42 3.25 -14.83
C ALA A 114 -10.26 2.00 -15.17
N GLY A 115 -11.49 1.94 -14.65
CA GLY A 115 -12.37 0.78 -14.70
C GLY A 115 -13.02 0.49 -16.05
N GLY A 116 -13.19 1.48 -16.93
CA GLY A 116 -13.87 1.27 -18.21
C GLY A 116 -14.53 2.53 -18.80
N PRO A 117 -15.29 2.39 -19.90
CA PRO A 117 -16.04 3.48 -20.52
C PRO A 117 -17.21 3.91 -19.63
N LEU A 118 -16.97 4.92 -18.81
CA LEU A 118 -18.01 5.64 -18.06
C LEU A 118 -18.80 6.57 -18.98
N GLY A 119 -20.10 6.72 -18.73
CA GLY A 119 -20.89 7.75 -19.39
C GLY A 119 -20.36 9.15 -19.04
N ALA A 120 -20.51 10.14 -19.93
CA ALA A 120 -19.94 11.48 -19.75
C ALA A 120 -20.26 12.11 -18.37
N ARG A 121 -21.51 11.98 -17.91
CA ARG A 121 -21.95 12.48 -16.59
C ARG A 121 -21.36 11.71 -15.41
N GLU A 122 -21.15 10.41 -15.54
CA GLU A 122 -20.51 9.59 -14.49
C GLU A 122 -19.03 9.92 -14.39
N ARG A 123 -18.37 10.05 -15.54
CA ARG A 123 -16.98 10.46 -15.67
C ARG A 123 -16.73 11.83 -15.02
N GLU A 124 -17.57 12.82 -15.31
CA GLU A 124 -17.51 14.15 -14.70
C GLU A 124 -17.58 14.09 -13.17
N ARG A 125 -18.51 13.30 -12.61
CA ARG A 125 -18.62 13.12 -11.16
C ARG A 125 -17.35 12.51 -10.56
N TRP A 126 -16.77 11.51 -11.21
CA TRP A 126 -15.54 10.89 -10.73
C TRP A 126 -14.31 11.79 -10.86
N ILE A 127 -14.25 12.66 -11.87
CA ILE A 127 -13.22 13.70 -11.97
C ILE A 127 -13.36 14.69 -10.80
N ILE A 128 -14.57 15.19 -10.54
CA ILE A 128 -14.82 16.12 -9.42
C ILE A 128 -14.42 15.46 -8.10
N PHE A 129 -14.78 14.18 -7.91
CA PHE A 129 -14.44 13.42 -6.71
C PHE A 129 -12.93 13.21 -6.56
N PHE A 130 -12.25 12.92 -7.67
CA PHE A 130 -10.79 12.83 -7.73
C PHE A 130 -10.12 14.17 -7.41
N LEU A 131 -10.55 15.26 -8.04
CA LEU A 131 -9.99 16.60 -7.81
C LEU A 131 -10.21 17.06 -6.37
N ALA A 132 -11.38 16.77 -5.78
CA ALA A 132 -11.66 17.04 -4.38
C ALA A 132 -10.73 16.25 -3.45
N GLY A 133 -10.54 14.95 -3.69
CA GLY A 133 -9.58 14.12 -2.94
C GLY A 133 -8.15 14.63 -3.07
N LEU A 134 -7.75 15.08 -4.27
CA LEU A 134 -6.42 15.61 -4.55
C LEU A 134 -6.18 16.94 -3.83
N MET A 135 -7.17 17.84 -3.86
CA MET A 135 -7.11 19.12 -3.14
C MET A 135 -7.00 18.93 -1.63
N VAL A 136 -7.78 18.02 -1.04
CA VAL A 136 -7.69 17.73 0.40
C VAL A 136 -6.33 17.13 0.74
N LEU A 137 -5.76 16.30 -0.13
CA LEU A 137 -4.43 15.74 0.08
C LEU A 137 -3.33 16.81 0.07
N ILE A 138 -3.34 17.69 -0.95
CA ILE A 138 -2.38 18.78 -1.08
C ILE A 138 -2.53 19.76 0.10
N ALA A 139 -3.77 20.13 0.43
CA ALA A 139 -4.05 20.98 1.58
C ALA A 139 -3.59 20.31 2.89
N GLY A 140 -3.78 19.00 3.03
CA GLY A 140 -3.32 18.21 4.16
C GLY A 140 -1.81 18.25 4.33
N GLU A 141 -1.04 18.03 3.26
CA GLU A 141 0.43 18.09 3.28
C GLU A 141 0.95 19.49 3.61
N ILE A 142 0.39 20.53 2.96
CA ILE A 142 0.77 21.94 3.20
C ILE A 142 0.47 22.32 4.65
N PHE A 143 -0.75 22.04 5.11
CA PHE A 143 -1.18 22.37 6.47
C PHE A 143 -0.39 21.61 7.52
N LEU A 144 0.05 20.38 7.21
CA LEU A 144 0.89 19.58 8.09
C LEU A 144 2.30 20.12 8.27
N ASP A 145 2.92 20.59 7.19
CA ASP A 145 4.22 21.23 7.26
C ASP A 145 4.16 22.55 8.04
N ASP A 146 3.05 23.30 7.91
CA ASP A 146 2.84 24.52 8.69
C ASP A 146 2.55 24.25 10.16
N ILE A 147 1.73 23.23 10.50
CA ILE A 147 1.57 22.75 11.88
C ILE A 147 2.92 22.37 12.48
N ARG A 148 3.77 21.70 11.72
CA ARG A 148 5.11 21.31 12.17
C ARG A 148 5.96 22.54 12.50
N LYS A 149 6.01 23.53 11.62
CA LYS A 149 6.75 24.78 11.87
C LYS A 149 6.22 25.49 13.11
N ILE A 150 4.90 25.53 13.28
CA ILE A 150 4.23 26.11 14.44
C ILE A 150 4.59 25.33 15.72
N ALA A 151 4.50 24.01 15.71
CA ALA A 151 4.84 23.17 16.86
C ALA A 151 6.30 23.33 17.29
N ILE A 152 7.23 23.40 16.34
CA ILE A 152 8.65 23.69 16.60
C ILE A 152 8.80 25.09 17.20
N ALA A 153 8.12 26.09 16.65
CA ALA A 153 8.15 27.46 17.17
C ALA A 153 7.62 27.57 18.61
N PHE A 154 6.72 26.67 19.02
CA PHE A 154 6.20 26.57 20.39
C PHE A 154 7.04 25.66 21.32
N GLY A 155 8.23 25.23 20.90
CA GLY A 155 9.14 24.44 21.74
C GLY A 155 8.76 22.96 21.88
N TYR A 156 7.84 22.44 21.05
CA TYR A 156 7.54 21.01 20.99
C TYR A 156 8.61 20.27 20.16
N GLU A 157 9.86 20.28 20.63
CA GLU A 157 10.99 19.63 19.96
C GLU A 157 10.82 18.11 19.80
N ARG A 158 9.98 17.49 20.65
CA ARG A 158 9.77 16.03 20.70
C ARG A 158 8.49 15.55 20.03
N MET A 159 7.78 16.38 19.26
CA MET A 159 6.63 15.87 18.53
C MET A 159 7.15 14.88 17.48
N SER A 160 7.03 13.58 17.79
CA SER A 160 7.60 12.51 16.97
C SER A 160 7.17 12.68 15.52
N MET A 161 8.16 12.90 14.66
CA MET A 161 7.99 13.16 13.22
C MET A 161 7.23 12.02 12.52
N SER A 162 7.17 10.82 13.12
CA SER A 162 6.40 9.69 12.56
C SER A 162 4.89 9.88 12.65
N THR A 163 4.39 10.73 13.57
CA THR A 163 2.94 10.89 13.81
C THR A 163 2.22 11.80 12.82
N LEU A 164 2.94 12.70 12.15
CA LEU A 164 2.38 13.70 11.22
C LEU A 164 2.68 13.40 9.74
N ARG A 165 3.48 12.37 9.43
CA ARG A 165 3.90 12.07 8.06
C ARG A 165 2.84 11.28 7.29
N MET A 166 2.39 11.82 6.17
CA MET A 166 1.44 11.22 5.23
C MET A 166 2.02 10.11 4.35
N ASN A 167 3.20 9.58 4.69
CA ASN A 167 3.98 8.66 3.84
C ASN A 167 3.14 7.50 3.28
N ARG A 168 2.22 6.94 4.07
CA ARG A 168 1.38 5.81 3.64
C ARG A 168 0.39 6.21 2.54
N SER A 169 -0.24 7.37 2.68
CA SER A 169 -1.23 7.88 1.73
C SER A 169 -0.58 8.27 0.41
N THR A 170 0.54 8.99 0.45
CA THR A 170 1.30 9.38 -0.76
C THR A 170 1.81 8.16 -1.53
N LEU A 171 2.21 7.10 -0.83
CA LEU A 171 2.58 5.84 -1.45
C LEU A 171 1.40 5.20 -2.21
N VAL A 172 0.27 4.99 -1.53
CA VAL A 172 -0.93 4.38 -2.14
C VAL A 172 -1.41 5.19 -3.34
N ILE A 173 -1.40 6.51 -3.23
CA ILE A 173 -1.79 7.41 -4.31
C ILE A 173 -0.86 7.28 -5.50
N SER A 174 0.45 7.19 -5.26
CA SER A 174 1.43 7.00 -6.33
C SER A 174 1.22 5.66 -7.05
N LEU A 175 0.89 4.58 -6.32
CA LEU A 175 0.56 3.29 -6.92
C LEU A 175 -0.70 3.36 -7.78
N ILE A 176 -1.77 3.97 -7.27
CA ILE A 176 -3.04 4.09 -8.00
C ILE A 176 -2.87 5.00 -9.22
N ALA A 177 -2.18 6.13 -9.08
CA ALA A 177 -1.90 7.05 -10.18
C ALA A 177 -1.04 6.39 -11.25
N GLY A 178 -0.01 5.61 -10.87
CA GLY A 178 0.79 4.84 -11.83
C GLY A 178 -0.04 3.79 -12.58
N PHE A 179 -0.92 3.06 -11.89
CA PHE A 179 -1.83 2.13 -12.55
C PHE A 179 -2.83 2.83 -13.49
N ALA A 180 -3.45 3.92 -13.03
CA ALA A 180 -4.38 4.72 -13.82
C ALA A 180 -3.71 5.29 -15.06
N PHE A 181 -2.45 5.74 -14.96
CA PHE A 181 -1.63 6.18 -16.08
C PHE A 181 -1.52 5.07 -17.14
N PHE A 182 -1.11 3.85 -16.78
CA PHE A 182 -0.97 2.76 -17.76
C PHE A 182 -2.30 2.36 -18.40
N ARG A 183 -3.38 2.31 -17.60
CA ARG A 183 -4.73 2.05 -18.10
C ARG A 183 -5.19 3.11 -19.09
N ALA A 184 -4.97 4.38 -18.77
CA ALA A 184 -5.37 5.52 -19.60
C ALA A 184 -4.61 5.58 -20.93
N VAL A 185 -3.31 5.26 -20.93
CA VAL A 185 -2.52 5.14 -22.17
C VAL A 185 -3.11 4.05 -23.08
N GLN A 186 -3.46 2.89 -22.52
CA GLN A 186 -4.02 1.77 -23.29
C GLN A 186 -5.43 2.05 -23.82
N SER A 187 -6.28 2.65 -23.00
CA SER A 187 -7.66 3.00 -23.38
C SER A 187 -7.76 4.29 -24.20
N ARG A 188 -6.65 5.02 -24.38
CA ARG A 188 -6.59 6.36 -24.98
C ARG A 188 -7.46 7.38 -24.24
N ASP A 189 -7.67 7.18 -22.95
CA ASP A 189 -8.45 8.06 -22.10
C ASP A 189 -7.62 9.27 -21.66
N ARG A 190 -7.71 10.35 -22.45
CA ARG A 190 -6.94 11.59 -22.21
C ARG A 190 -7.21 12.22 -20.85
N VAL A 191 -8.44 12.12 -20.34
CA VAL A 191 -8.81 12.76 -19.07
C VAL A 191 -8.13 12.03 -17.91
N THR A 192 -8.25 10.71 -17.87
CA THR A 192 -7.60 9.87 -16.85
C THR A 192 -6.09 9.98 -16.94
N LEU A 193 -5.54 10.10 -18.16
CA LEU A 193 -4.11 10.28 -18.38
C LEU A 193 -3.62 11.60 -17.77
N VAL A 194 -4.28 12.73 -18.08
CA VAL A 194 -3.91 14.04 -17.53
C VAL A 194 -4.04 14.05 -16.00
N ALA A 195 -5.14 13.51 -15.47
CA ALA A 195 -5.35 13.39 -14.03
C ALA A 195 -4.21 12.61 -13.35
N ALA A 196 -3.86 11.43 -13.90
CA ALA A 196 -2.77 10.62 -13.39
C ALA A 196 -1.41 11.34 -13.51
N MET A 197 -1.11 11.99 -14.63
CA MET A 197 0.14 12.74 -14.82
C MET A 197 0.27 13.91 -13.84
N VAL A 198 -0.81 14.66 -13.61
CA VAL A 198 -0.82 15.75 -12.62
C VAL A 198 -0.57 15.19 -11.21
N THR A 199 -1.22 14.09 -10.82
CA THR A 199 -0.95 13.46 -9.53
C THR A 199 0.49 12.99 -9.42
N LEU A 200 1.02 12.31 -10.43
CA LEU A 200 2.41 11.84 -10.43
C LEU A 200 3.41 13.00 -10.35
N PHE A 201 3.18 14.10 -11.07
CA PHE A 201 3.99 15.31 -10.98
C PHE A 201 3.96 15.90 -9.58
N ILE A 202 2.78 16.01 -8.96
CA ILE A 202 2.64 16.53 -7.60
C ILE A 202 3.39 15.63 -6.60
N MET A 203 3.26 14.31 -6.72
CA MET A 203 4.01 13.37 -5.88
C MET A 203 5.53 13.51 -6.06
N LEU A 204 6.00 13.71 -7.29
CA LEU A 204 7.42 13.88 -7.56
C LEU A 204 7.97 15.21 -6.99
N ALA A 205 7.25 16.31 -7.23
CA ALA A 205 7.70 17.65 -6.89
C ALA A 205 7.54 17.99 -5.40
N PHE A 206 6.48 17.49 -4.75
CA PHE A 206 6.09 17.96 -3.42
C PHE A 206 6.08 16.89 -2.33
N SER A 207 6.15 15.59 -2.65
CA SER A 207 6.14 14.56 -1.60
C SER A 207 7.50 14.38 -0.94
N ASP A 208 7.57 14.42 0.38
CA ASP A 208 8.78 14.05 1.14
C ASP A 208 8.98 12.53 1.25
N ASN A 209 8.07 11.73 0.68
CA ASN A 209 8.20 10.28 0.66
C ASN A 209 9.07 9.83 -0.52
N GLU A 210 10.32 9.49 -0.22
CA GLU A 210 11.27 9.01 -1.24
C GLU A 210 10.80 7.72 -1.94
N THR A 211 10.03 6.84 -1.28
CA THR A 211 9.43 5.68 -1.95
C THR A 211 8.36 6.12 -2.95
N ALA A 212 7.51 7.09 -2.60
CA ALA A 212 6.50 7.61 -3.51
C ALA A 212 7.15 8.22 -4.76
N ARG A 213 8.21 9.04 -4.58
CA ARG A 213 9.03 9.54 -5.71
C ARG A 213 9.62 8.42 -6.54
N GLY A 214 10.16 7.38 -5.89
CA GLY A 214 10.68 6.18 -6.55
C GLY A 214 9.61 5.47 -7.42
N ILE A 215 8.37 5.37 -6.94
CA ILE A 215 7.24 4.82 -7.71
C ILE A 215 6.95 5.69 -8.92
N VAL A 216 6.97 7.02 -8.78
CA VAL A 216 6.75 7.93 -9.93
C VAL A 216 7.83 7.72 -10.98
N LEU A 217 9.10 7.73 -10.58
CA LEU A 217 10.23 7.49 -11.50
C LEU A 217 10.13 6.12 -12.17
N LEU A 218 9.83 5.08 -11.40
CA LEU A 218 9.63 3.73 -11.93
C LEU A 218 8.44 3.66 -12.89
N THR A 219 7.35 4.39 -12.61
CA THR A 219 6.20 4.50 -13.53
C THR A 219 6.63 5.09 -14.88
N LEU A 220 7.42 6.17 -14.87
CA LEU A 220 7.94 6.79 -16.09
C LEU A 220 8.88 5.84 -16.86
N LEU A 221 9.76 5.12 -16.17
CA LEU A 221 10.64 4.11 -16.79
C LEU A 221 9.82 2.96 -17.41
N LEU A 222 8.83 2.45 -16.69
CA LEU A 222 7.96 1.38 -17.17
C LEU A 222 7.04 1.83 -18.33
N ALA A 223 6.82 3.13 -18.50
CA ALA A 223 6.12 3.68 -19.66
C ALA A 223 6.92 3.51 -20.97
N LEU A 224 8.26 3.43 -20.87
CA LEU A 224 9.15 3.19 -22.01
C LEU A 224 9.18 1.70 -22.43
N VAL A 225 8.76 0.79 -21.55
CA VAL A 225 8.72 -0.65 -21.84
C VAL A 225 7.50 -0.95 -22.73
N PRO A 226 7.65 -1.59 -23.90
CA PRO A 226 6.52 -1.93 -24.77
C PRO A 226 5.50 -2.87 -24.11
N ALA A 227 4.20 -2.68 -24.39
CA ALA A 227 3.14 -3.53 -23.84
C ALA A 227 3.30 -5.02 -24.18
N ARG A 228 3.81 -5.35 -25.38
CA ARG A 228 4.11 -6.73 -25.79
C ARG A 228 5.13 -7.45 -24.91
N TRP A 229 5.90 -6.73 -24.08
CA TRP A 229 6.91 -7.32 -23.19
C TRP A 229 6.36 -7.67 -21.81
N SER A 230 5.04 -7.59 -21.59
CA SER A 230 4.43 -7.79 -20.26
C SER A 230 4.77 -9.15 -19.64
N LYS A 231 4.82 -10.23 -20.43
CA LYS A 231 5.22 -11.56 -19.92
C LYS A 231 6.69 -11.60 -19.48
N GLY A 232 7.58 -11.01 -20.29
CA GLY A 232 9.01 -10.92 -19.99
C GLY A 232 9.28 -10.04 -18.77
N LEU A 233 8.61 -8.88 -18.69
CA LEU A 233 8.67 -7.99 -17.54
C LEU A 233 8.19 -8.69 -16.27
N TYR A 234 7.06 -9.40 -16.34
CA TYR A 234 6.53 -10.16 -15.20
C TYR A 234 7.51 -11.25 -14.75
N ALA A 235 8.05 -12.04 -15.68
CA ALA A 235 9.02 -13.10 -15.37
C ALA A 235 10.28 -12.51 -14.73
N LEU A 236 10.82 -11.42 -15.30
CA LEU A 236 11.98 -10.71 -14.76
C LEU A 236 11.69 -10.19 -13.35
N THR A 237 10.52 -9.60 -13.11
CA THR A 237 10.12 -9.13 -11.80
C THR A 237 9.96 -10.27 -10.80
N ALA A 238 9.26 -11.34 -11.15
CA ALA A 238 9.04 -12.48 -10.26
C ALA A 238 10.36 -13.18 -9.91
N ILE A 239 11.19 -13.50 -10.91
CA ILE A 239 12.51 -14.12 -10.70
C ILE A 239 13.43 -13.19 -9.94
N GLY A 240 13.47 -11.90 -10.31
CA GLY A 240 14.28 -10.89 -9.64
C GLY A 240 13.91 -10.70 -8.18
N THR A 241 12.60 -10.67 -7.86
CA THR A 241 12.14 -10.59 -6.47
C THR A 241 12.46 -11.87 -5.69
N LEU A 242 12.28 -13.06 -6.26
CA LEU A 242 12.66 -14.31 -5.58
C LEU A 242 14.17 -14.41 -5.36
N ALA A 243 14.96 -14.01 -6.35
CA ALA A 243 16.41 -13.92 -6.22
C ALA A 243 16.80 -12.90 -5.15
N PHE A 244 16.12 -11.75 -5.07
CA PHE A 244 16.36 -10.74 -4.05
C PHE A 244 15.96 -11.21 -2.64
N ILE A 245 14.87 -11.97 -2.50
CA ILE A 245 14.47 -12.60 -1.24
C ILE A 245 15.56 -13.56 -0.76
N LEU A 246 16.07 -14.42 -1.65
CA LEU A 246 17.09 -15.42 -1.33
C LEU A 246 18.48 -14.79 -1.08
N ALA A 247 18.86 -13.81 -1.88
CA ALA A 247 20.16 -13.15 -1.80
C ALA A 247 20.21 -12.08 -0.70
N GLY A 248 19.07 -11.48 -0.35
CA GLY A 248 18.96 -10.36 0.60
C GLY A 248 19.79 -10.55 1.88
N PRO A 249 19.68 -11.68 2.60
CA PRO A 249 20.46 -11.95 3.81
C PRO A 249 21.99 -11.86 3.63
N PHE A 250 22.50 -11.95 2.40
CA PHE A 250 23.93 -11.89 2.07
C PHE A 250 24.36 -10.53 1.50
N LEU A 251 23.40 -9.67 1.10
CA LEU A 251 23.69 -8.42 0.39
C LEU A 251 23.82 -7.20 1.31
N TYR A 252 23.16 -7.20 2.47
CA TYR A 252 23.03 -5.97 3.26
C TYR A 252 24.29 -5.59 4.06
N GLU A 253 25.03 -6.56 4.60
CA GLU A 253 26.29 -6.27 5.29
C GLU A 253 27.33 -5.67 4.31
N PRO A 254 27.62 -6.29 3.13
CA PRO A 254 28.52 -5.66 2.16
C PRO A 254 28.02 -4.31 1.65
N ALA A 255 26.70 -4.14 1.47
CA ALA A 255 26.12 -2.87 1.05
C ALA A 255 26.30 -1.77 2.11
N ARG A 256 26.21 -2.13 3.40
CA ARG A 256 26.47 -1.21 4.51
C ARG A 256 27.95 -0.80 4.57
N GLU A 257 28.87 -1.75 4.47
CA GLU A 257 30.32 -1.47 4.43
C GLU A 257 30.69 -0.58 3.22
N ALA A 258 30.14 -0.90 2.04
CA ALA A 258 30.32 -0.10 0.85
C ALA A 258 29.79 1.34 1.02
N TRP A 259 28.64 1.52 1.70
CA TRP A 259 28.12 2.83 2.00
C TRP A 259 29.03 3.62 2.95
N LEU A 260 29.46 3.00 4.06
CA LEU A 260 30.33 3.63 5.07
C LEU A 260 31.70 4.04 4.49
N SER A 261 32.23 3.24 3.57
CA SER A 261 33.48 3.53 2.87
C SER A 261 33.34 4.54 1.71
N SER A 262 32.11 4.88 1.32
CA SER A 262 31.87 5.77 0.18
C SER A 262 32.04 7.24 0.56
N SER A 263 32.43 8.07 -0.41
CA SER A 263 32.41 9.53 -0.27
C SER A 263 31.00 10.11 -0.05
N LEU A 264 29.95 9.30 -0.25
CA LEU A 264 28.56 9.67 -0.06
C LEU A 264 28.08 9.48 1.38
N ALA A 265 28.89 8.87 2.26
CA ALA A 265 28.51 8.63 3.66
C ALA A 265 28.11 9.93 4.41
N GLY A 266 28.68 11.07 4.04
CA GLY A 266 28.32 12.39 4.59
C GLY A 266 27.02 12.99 4.03
N PHE A 267 26.42 12.42 2.99
CA PHE A 267 25.25 12.96 2.31
C PHE A 267 23.96 12.33 2.85
N LYS A 268 23.16 13.11 3.59
CA LYS A 268 21.93 12.66 4.30
C LYS A 268 22.17 11.38 5.14
N PRO A 269 23.09 11.42 6.13
CA PRO A 269 23.58 10.21 6.81
C PRO A 269 22.48 9.36 7.45
N ASN A 270 21.39 9.95 7.95
CA ASN A 270 20.54 9.23 8.90
C ASN A 270 19.46 8.33 8.28
N THR A 271 19.03 8.48 7.02
CA THR A 271 17.90 7.68 6.50
C THR A 271 18.32 6.46 5.71
N ILE A 272 19.37 6.56 4.88
CA ILE A 272 19.89 5.43 4.11
C ILE A 272 20.67 4.51 5.06
N LEU A 273 21.57 5.06 5.86
CA LEU A 273 22.35 4.27 6.81
C LEU A 273 21.45 3.59 7.85
N ALA A 274 20.44 4.27 8.40
CA ALA A 274 19.49 3.61 9.31
C ALA A 274 18.72 2.46 8.63
N ARG A 275 18.39 2.56 7.33
CA ARG A 275 17.78 1.45 6.59
C ARG A 275 18.77 0.31 6.39
N LEU A 276 20.01 0.61 6.02
CA LEU A 276 21.06 -0.39 5.88
C LEU A 276 21.35 -1.07 7.22
N ASP A 277 21.36 -0.33 8.33
CA ASP A 277 21.50 -0.88 9.67
C ASP A 277 20.35 -1.85 9.99
N ILE A 278 19.09 -1.41 9.79
CA ILE A 278 17.90 -2.24 9.97
C ILE A 278 17.95 -3.51 9.11
N TRP A 279 18.34 -3.39 7.84
CA TRP A 279 18.43 -4.51 6.90
C TRP A 279 19.57 -5.46 7.27
N THR A 280 20.70 -4.93 7.74
CA THR A 280 21.85 -5.72 8.19
C THR A 280 21.50 -6.52 9.44
N LEU A 281 20.88 -5.88 10.43
CA LEU A 281 20.39 -6.55 11.64
C LEU A 281 19.35 -7.62 11.32
N SER A 282 18.39 -7.30 10.45
CA SER A 282 17.39 -8.27 9.98
C SER A 282 18.03 -9.45 9.24
N ALA A 283 19.06 -9.21 8.42
CA ALA A 283 19.81 -10.25 7.73
C ALA A 283 20.59 -11.16 8.68
N ARG A 284 21.25 -10.58 9.68
CA ARG A 284 21.90 -11.35 10.76
C ARG A 284 20.90 -12.20 11.53
N ALA A 285 19.69 -11.71 11.77
CA ALA A 285 18.61 -12.50 12.37
C ALA A 285 18.21 -13.70 11.49
N VAL A 286 18.16 -13.56 10.16
CA VAL A 286 17.95 -14.72 9.25
C VAL A 286 19.05 -15.77 9.43
N HIS A 287 20.31 -15.35 9.51
CA HIS A 287 21.42 -16.29 9.71
C HIS A 287 21.35 -17.00 11.05
N ALA A 288 20.89 -16.31 12.10
CA ALA A 288 20.83 -16.84 13.45
C ALA A 288 19.64 -17.79 13.70
N PHE A 289 18.45 -17.54 13.14
CA PHE A 289 17.32 -18.50 13.17
C PHE A 289 17.41 -19.59 12.10
N GLY A 290 18.25 -19.37 11.09
CA GLY A 290 18.27 -20.17 9.89
C GLY A 290 17.03 -20.01 9.02
N TRP A 291 16.96 -20.83 7.98
CA TRP A 291 15.93 -20.75 6.93
C TRP A 291 14.55 -21.28 7.33
N LEU A 292 14.28 -21.50 8.63
CA LEU A 292 12.95 -21.86 9.13
C LEU A 292 12.10 -20.63 9.48
N GLY A 293 12.75 -19.48 9.73
CA GLY A 293 12.09 -18.25 10.18
C GLY A 293 11.86 -18.20 11.68
N GLY A 294 11.62 -17.00 12.22
CA GLY A 294 11.37 -16.73 13.63
C GLY A 294 9.88 -16.64 14.01
N GLY A 295 8.97 -16.63 13.04
CA GLY A 295 7.53 -16.41 13.25
C GLY A 295 7.04 -15.05 12.75
N ILE A 296 5.72 -14.87 12.68
CA ILE A 296 5.11 -13.62 12.19
C ILE A 296 5.44 -12.47 13.14
N ASP A 297 5.93 -11.35 12.59
CA ASP A 297 6.29 -10.14 13.34
C ASP A 297 7.45 -10.38 14.33
N PHE A 298 8.30 -11.37 14.03
CA PHE A 298 9.38 -11.84 14.91
C PHE A 298 10.26 -10.71 15.46
N LEU A 299 10.66 -9.75 14.62
CA LEU A 299 11.55 -8.65 15.03
C LEU A 299 10.95 -7.76 16.13
N ARG A 300 9.61 -7.69 16.25
CA ARG A 300 8.96 -6.93 17.33
C ARG A 300 9.16 -7.60 18.69
N ASP A 301 9.24 -8.92 18.70
CA ASP A 301 9.33 -9.74 19.91
C ASP A 301 10.75 -10.27 20.13
N ILE A 302 11.75 -9.68 19.46
CA ILE A 302 13.14 -10.17 19.48
C ILE A 302 13.75 -10.11 20.89
N ASP A 303 13.29 -9.19 21.73
CA ASP A 303 13.70 -9.02 23.13
C ASP A 303 13.41 -10.26 23.98
N ALA A 304 12.46 -11.11 23.56
CA ALA A 304 12.20 -12.39 24.20
C ALA A 304 13.30 -13.44 23.98
N TYR A 305 14.31 -13.13 23.14
CA TYR A 305 15.39 -14.03 22.73
C TYR A 305 16.77 -13.37 23.00
N PRO A 306 17.19 -13.23 24.26
CA PRO A 306 18.41 -12.49 24.63
C PRO A 306 19.68 -13.04 24.00
N ASP A 307 19.81 -14.38 23.87
CA ASP A 307 20.95 -15.02 23.21
C ASP A 307 21.07 -14.63 21.74
N LEU A 308 19.93 -14.41 21.09
CA LEU A 308 19.88 -13.98 19.71
C LEU A 308 20.18 -12.49 19.57
N VAL A 309 19.65 -11.64 20.45
CA VAL A 309 20.03 -10.22 20.49
C VAL A 309 21.56 -10.11 20.63
N ALA A 310 22.16 -10.94 21.47
CA ALA A 310 23.62 -11.04 21.60
C ALA A 310 24.30 -11.57 20.33
N ALA A 311 23.74 -12.58 19.65
CA ALA A 311 24.30 -13.13 18.41
C ALA A 311 24.19 -12.16 17.22
N VAL A 312 23.18 -11.30 17.22
CA VAL A 312 22.94 -10.24 16.23
C VAL A 312 23.58 -8.91 16.66
N ALA A 313 24.50 -8.97 17.63
CA ALA A 313 25.29 -7.90 18.26
C ALA A 313 25.33 -6.55 17.52
N PRO A 314 25.41 -5.43 18.27
CA PRO A 314 25.33 -4.11 17.68
C PRO A 314 26.31 -3.91 16.52
N LEU A 315 25.89 -3.15 15.51
CA LEU A 315 26.58 -2.98 14.22
C LEU A 315 27.96 -2.27 14.29
N GLY A 316 28.47 -2.02 15.49
CA GLY A 316 29.74 -1.35 15.75
C GLY A 316 29.70 0.17 15.56
N GLU A 317 30.89 0.78 15.50
CA GLU A 317 31.04 2.23 15.30
C GLU A 317 30.36 2.71 14.01
N GLY A 318 29.77 3.91 14.07
CA GLY A 318 29.10 4.54 12.93
C GLY A 318 27.66 4.08 12.67
N ALA A 319 27.13 3.11 13.43
CA ALA A 319 25.71 2.74 13.35
C ALA A 319 24.79 3.85 13.85
N VAL A 320 23.72 4.13 13.10
CA VAL A 320 22.63 5.02 13.50
C VAL A 320 21.60 4.25 14.34
N MET A 321 21.40 2.97 14.01
CA MET A 321 20.60 2.04 14.80
C MET A 321 21.55 0.99 15.38
N PRO A 322 22.14 1.24 16.56
CA PRO A 322 23.15 0.35 17.10
C PRO A 322 22.56 -1.00 17.49
N ASP A 323 21.29 -1.08 17.88
CA ASP A 323 20.68 -2.27 18.46
C ASP A 323 19.41 -2.71 17.71
N ILE A 324 19.25 -4.04 17.56
CA ILE A 324 18.10 -4.70 16.93
C ILE A 324 16.82 -4.54 17.75
N THR A 325 16.90 -4.30 19.05
CA THR A 325 15.73 -4.05 19.91
C THR A 325 14.92 -2.81 19.50
N TYR A 326 15.56 -1.83 18.83
CA TYR A 326 14.88 -0.67 18.25
C TYR A 326 14.22 -0.96 16.89
N VAL A 327 14.49 -2.15 16.31
CA VAL A 327 14.03 -2.53 14.98
C VAL A 327 12.71 -3.28 15.08
N LEU A 328 11.61 -2.53 15.06
CA LEU A 328 10.26 -3.12 15.11
C LEU A 328 9.90 -3.94 13.85
N HIS A 329 10.58 -3.70 12.73
CA HIS A 329 10.43 -4.44 11.47
C HIS A 329 11.50 -4.05 10.46
N SER A 330 11.77 -4.92 9.50
CA SER A 330 12.88 -4.77 8.55
C SER A 330 12.72 -3.64 7.54
N HIS A 331 11.55 -2.98 7.43
CA HIS A 331 11.29 -1.97 6.37
C HIS A 331 11.53 -2.47 4.93
N ASN A 332 11.55 -3.78 4.74
CA ASN A 332 11.80 -4.45 3.47
C ASN A 332 11.03 -5.77 3.50
N GLY A 333 9.90 -5.82 2.81
CA GLY A 333 9.00 -6.96 2.86
C GLY A 333 9.61 -8.25 2.32
N ALA A 334 10.60 -8.18 1.42
CA ALA A 334 11.34 -9.35 0.96
C ALA A 334 12.17 -9.95 2.10
N LEU A 335 12.92 -9.12 2.83
CA LEU A 335 13.70 -9.57 3.98
C LEU A 335 12.80 -10.00 5.15
N GLN A 336 11.71 -9.26 5.41
CA GLN A 336 10.71 -9.62 6.43
C GLN A 336 10.14 -11.01 6.17
N LEU A 337 9.84 -11.35 4.92
CA LEU A 337 9.30 -12.65 4.55
C LEU A 337 10.25 -13.80 4.96
N VAL A 338 11.56 -13.60 4.79
CA VAL A 338 12.57 -14.60 5.17
C VAL A 338 12.79 -14.63 6.68
N VAL A 339 12.88 -13.48 7.33
CA VAL A 339 13.03 -13.41 8.79
C VAL A 339 11.88 -14.11 9.48
N ASP A 340 10.65 -13.86 9.03
CA ASP A 340 9.46 -14.33 9.73
C ASP A 340 9.10 -15.78 9.34
N LEU A 341 9.25 -16.15 8.06
CA LEU A 341 8.75 -17.43 7.53
C LEU A 341 9.83 -18.30 6.89
N GLY A 342 11.08 -17.85 6.83
CA GLY A 342 12.18 -18.59 6.22
C GLY A 342 11.89 -19.03 4.77
N LEU A 343 12.27 -20.26 4.45
CA LEU A 343 12.06 -20.89 3.15
C LEU A 343 10.57 -21.09 2.84
N PHE A 344 9.71 -21.28 3.85
CA PHE A 344 8.27 -21.35 3.65
C PHE A 344 7.71 -20.04 3.10
N GLY A 345 8.25 -18.91 3.56
CA GLY A 345 7.98 -17.60 2.98
C GLY A 345 8.31 -17.54 1.50
N VAL A 346 9.51 -17.98 1.12
CA VAL A 346 9.98 -17.99 -0.29
C VAL A 346 9.06 -18.85 -1.17
N ILE A 347 8.71 -20.06 -0.71
CA ILE A 347 7.80 -20.97 -1.42
C ILE A 347 6.41 -20.33 -1.58
N ALA A 348 5.89 -19.70 -0.52
CA ALA A 348 4.61 -19.00 -0.57
C ALA A 348 4.64 -17.82 -1.56
N ALA A 349 5.72 -17.04 -1.60
CA ALA A 349 5.89 -15.96 -2.57
C ALA A 349 6.01 -16.50 -4.01
N ALA A 350 6.70 -17.61 -4.23
CA ALA A 350 6.78 -18.25 -5.54
C ALA A 350 5.40 -18.74 -6.02
N ALA A 351 4.66 -19.42 -5.14
CA ALA A 351 3.29 -19.85 -5.42
C ALA A 351 2.38 -18.65 -5.71
N LEU A 352 2.51 -17.57 -4.95
CA LEU A 352 1.80 -16.31 -5.17
C LEU A 352 2.08 -15.74 -6.57
N PHE A 353 3.34 -15.70 -7.01
CA PHE A 353 3.67 -15.26 -8.37
C PHE A 353 3.08 -16.19 -9.44
N VAL A 354 3.08 -17.51 -9.25
CA VAL A 354 2.42 -18.40 -10.21
C VAL A 354 0.92 -18.10 -10.30
N LEU A 355 0.23 -17.94 -9.17
CA LEU A 355 -1.20 -17.64 -9.13
C LEU A 355 -1.54 -16.27 -9.71
N LEU A 356 -0.75 -15.24 -9.39
CA LEU A 356 -0.89 -13.89 -9.94
C LEU A 356 -0.65 -13.88 -11.44
N GLY A 357 0.41 -14.53 -11.91
CA GLY A 357 0.71 -14.66 -13.33
C GLY A 357 -0.42 -15.34 -14.09
N ARG A 358 -0.93 -16.47 -13.59
CA ARG A 358 -2.10 -17.16 -14.20
C ARG A 358 -3.32 -16.25 -14.27
N SER A 359 -3.60 -15.51 -13.19
CA SER A 359 -4.74 -14.60 -13.14
C SER A 359 -4.57 -13.45 -14.14
N ILE A 360 -3.43 -12.77 -14.13
CA ILE A 360 -3.14 -11.64 -15.02
C ILE A 360 -3.16 -12.08 -16.48
N PHE A 361 -2.54 -13.20 -16.84
CA PHE A 361 -2.44 -13.65 -18.24
C PHE A 361 -3.72 -14.29 -18.77
N SER A 362 -4.74 -14.47 -17.94
CA SER A 362 -6.10 -14.79 -18.39
C SER A 362 -6.87 -13.56 -18.89
N LEU A 363 -6.39 -12.35 -18.60
CA LEU A 363 -7.01 -11.09 -19.03
C LEU A 363 -6.68 -10.77 -20.50
N PRO A 364 -7.47 -9.92 -21.18
CA PRO A 364 -7.12 -9.41 -22.51
C PRO A 364 -5.76 -8.68 -22.53
N GLU A 365 -4.99 -8.83 -23.61
CA GLU A 365 -3.60 -8.33 -23.73
C GLU A 365 -3.40 -6.87 -23.28
N PRO A 366 -4.27 -5.90 -23.62
CA PRO A 366 -4.13 -4.54 -23.12
C PRO A 366 -4.12 -4.49 -21.58
N GLN A 367 -5.02 -5.22 -20.93
CA GLN A 367 -5.14 -5.20 -19.46
C GLN A 367 -3.92 -5.85 -18.79
N GLN A 368 -3.40 -6.96 -19.34
CA GLN A 368 -2.23 -7.66 -18.79
C GLN A 368 -1.09 -6.69 -18.50
N SER A 369 -0.83 -5.81 -19.46
CA SER A 369 0.23 -4.82 -19.44
C SER A 369 0.11 -3.82 -18.28
N ALA A 370 -1.09 -3.34 -17.96
CA ALA A 370 -1.29 -2.44 -16.83
C ALA A 370 -1.10 -3.17 -15.48
N TYR A 371 -1.64 -4.38 -15.36
CA TYR A 371 -1.56 -5.18 -14.13
C TYR A 371 -0.13 -5.65 -13.83
N VAL A 372 0.64 -6.08 -14.83
CA VAL A 372 2.06 -6.43 -14.64
C VAL A 372 2.83 -5.24 -14.08
N ARG A 373 2.66 -4.04 -14.65
CA ARG A 373 3.35 -2.84 -14.15
C ARG A 373 2.93 -2.48 -12.72
N LEU A 374 1.65 -2.61 -12.38
CA LEU A 374 1.21 -2.44 -10.99
C LEU A 374 1.91 -3.44 -10.05
N VAL A 375 2.07 -4.71 -10.45
CA VAL A 375 2.84 -5.69 -9.67
C VAL A 375 4.28 -5.21 -9.47
N VAL A 376 4.94 -4.71 -10.52
CA VAL A 376 6.31 -4.15 -10.39
C VAL A 376 6.35 -2.98 -9.39
N LEU A 377 5.42 -2.03 -9.49
CA LEU A 377 5.35 -0.87 -8.58
C LEU A 377 5.11 -1.28 -7.12
N VAL A 378 4.20 -2.23 -6.89
CA VAL A 378 3.89 -2.75 -5.55
C VAL A 378 5.09 -3.48 -4.96
N LEU A 379 5.77 -4.34 -5.74
CA LEU A 379 6.94 -5.05 -5.26
C LEU A 379 8.12 -4.12 -4.96
N PHE A 380 8.33 -3.10 -5.78
CA PHE A 380 9.29 -2.04 -5.49
C PHE A 380 9.00 -1.40 -4.13
N ALA A 381 7.75 -0.97 -3.91
CA ALA A 381 7.33 -0.35 -2.65
C ALA A 381 7.50 -1.26 -1.44
N ILE A 382 7.17 -2.55 -1.58
CA ILE A 382 7.37 -3.58 -0.55
C ILE A 382 8.86 -3.74 -0.22
N CYS A 383 9.74 -3.75 -1.24
CA CYS A 383 11.17 -3.97 -1.02
C CYS A 383 11.89 -2.76 -0.40
N VAL A 384 11.46 -1.53 -0.68
CA VAL A 384 12.24 -0.32 -0.32
C VAL A 384 11.66 0.54 0.80
N SER A 385 10.44 0.26 1.29
CA SER A 385 9.72 1.21 2.16
C SER A 385 9.39 0.68 3.54
N HIS A 386 8.59 -0.39 3.60
CA HIS A 386 7.86 -0.82 4.77
C HIS A 386 7.75 -2.36 4.83
N GLY A 387 7.70 -2.91 6.04
CA GLY A 387 7.49 -4.34 6.26
C GLY A 387 6.14 -4.82 5.73
N LEU A 388 6.09 -6.08 5.28
CA LEU A 388 4.91 -6.71 4.66
C LEU A 388 3.69 -6.73 5.58
N TRP A 389 3.92 -6.84 6.90
CA TRP A 389 2.87 -7.00 7.91
C TRP A 389 2.30 -5.70 8.43
N GLN A 390 2.72 -4.54 7.89
CA GLN A 390 2.08 -3.30 8.29
C GLN A 390 0.60 -3.33 7.88
N LYS A 391 -0.27 -3.15 8.89
CA LYS A 391 -1.74 -3.32 8.78
C LYS A 391 -2.34 -2.58 7.56
N TRP A 392 -1.77 -1.46 7.13
CA TRP A 392 -2.26 -0.69 5.98
C TRP A 392 -2.00 -1.34 4.61
N TRP A 393 -1.01 -2.23 4.47
CA TRP A 393 -0.79 -2.97 3.21
C TRP A 393 -1.98 -3.86 2.87
N TRP A 394 -2.44 -4.65 3.83
CA TRP A 394 -3.59 -5.54 3.67
C TRP A 394 -4.88 -4.78 3.38
N LEU A 395 -5.00 -3.58 3.93
CA LEU A 395 -6.12 -2.67 3.66
C LEU A 395 -6.06 -2.08 2.26
N ALA A 396 -4.89 -1.65 1.80
CA ALA A 396 -4.69 -1.18 0.44
C ALA A 396 -4.97 -2.30 -0.58
N ILE A 397 -4.46 -3.51 -0.33
CA ILE A 397 -4.72 -4.70 -1.14
C ILE A 397 -6.23 -5.03 -1.15
N GLY A 398 -6.89 -5.01 0.01
CA GLY A 398 -8.32 -5.23 0.14
C GLY A 398 -9.14 -4.19 -0.64
N LEU A 399 -8.81 -2.89 -0.49
CA LEU A 399 -9.48 -1.81 -1.20
C LEU A 399 -9.33 -1.96 -2.72
N VAL A 400 -8.11 -2.18 -3.22
CA VAL A 400 -7.85 -2.40 -4.65
C VAL A 400 -8.61 -3.62 -5.16
N THR A 401 -8.62 -4.72 -4.40
CA THR A 401 -9.35 -5.94 -4.76
C THR A 401 -10.85 -5.70 -4.88
N LEU A 402 -11.43 -4.99 -3.92
CA LEU A 402 -12.85 -4.61 -3.95
C LEU A 402 -13.15 -3.69 -5.13
N THR A 403 -12.34 -2.66 -5.36
CA THR A 403 -12.47 -1.75 -6.49
C THR A 403 -12.44 -2.52 -7.81
N VAL A 404 -11.51 -3.44 -8.01
CA VAL A 404 -11.41 -4.27 -9.23
C VAL A 404 -12.60 -5.23 -9.36
N ALA A 405 -12.99 -5.93 -8.29
CA ALA A 405 -14.07 -6.92 -8.32
C ALA A 405 -15.45 -6.29 -8.61
N PHE A 406 -15.70 -5.09 -8.07
CA PHE A 406 -16.99 -4.43 -8.21
C PHE A 406 -17.07 -3.55 -9.47
N LEU A 407 -15.98 -2.90 -9.88
CA LEU A 407 -15.97 -2.08 -11.10
C LEU A 407 -15.76 -2.92 -12.36
N GLY A 408 -14.89 -3.94 -12.33
CA GLY A 408 -14.61 -4.79 -13.49
C GLY A 408 -15.77 -5.69 -13.92
N GLY A 409 -16.66 -6.05 -12.99
CA GLY A 409 -17.83 -6.88 -13.28
C GLY A 409 -19.01 -6.15 -13.94
N ALA A 410 -18.97 -4.81 -14.03
CA ALA A 410 -20.00 -4.01 -14.68
C ALA A 410 -19.82 -3.97 -16.22
N ASP A 411 -18.57 -3.92 -16.68
CA ASP A 411 -18.22 -3.87 -18.10
C ASP A 411 -18.52 -5.17 -18.85
N ALA A 412 -18.37 -6.32 -18.18
CA ALA A 412 -18.60 -7.63 -18.80
C ALA A 412 -20.07 -7.87 -19.16
N ARG A 413 -21.03 -7.27 -18.43
CA ARG A 413 -22.47 -7.42 -18.71
C ARG A 413 -22.96 -6.52 -19.82
N ARG A 414 -22.50 -5.26 -19.87
CA ARG A 414 -22.87 -4.36 -20.97
C ARG A 414 -22.51 -4.93 -22.34
N ARG A 415 -21.37 -5.63 -22.45
CA ARG A 415 -20.98 -6.32 -23.69
C ARG A 415 -21.75 -7.61 -24.02
N GLN A 416 -22.56 -8.12 -23.08
CA GLN A 416 -23.45 -9.26 -23.34
C GLN A 416 -24.87 -8.80 -23.69
N ASP A 417 -25.23 -7.58 -23.28
CA ASP A 417 -26.54 -6.99 -23.55
C ASP A 417 -26.55 -6.12 -24.84
N ASP A 418 -25.37 -5.74 -25.34
CA ASP A 418 -25.11 -5.13 -26.66
C ASP A 418 -24.67 -6.21 -27.67
#